data_AF-A0A160VED7-F1
#
_entry.id   AF-A0A160VED7-F1
#
_cell.length_a   1.000
_cell.length_b   1.000
_cell.length_c   1.000
_cell.angle_alpha   90.00
_cell.angle_beta   90.00
_cell.angle_gamma   90.00
#
_symmetry.space_group_name_H-M   'P 1'
#
loop_
_entity.id
_entity.type
_entity.pdbx_description
1 polymer ?
#
loop_
_entity_poly.entity_id
_entity_poly.type
_entity_poly.pdbx_seq_one_letter_code
_entity_poly.pdbx_strand_id
1 'polypeptide(L)'
;MEAYFLAVLEVFIYAGAIMVLFLFAIMLLNLGHEDALPKFMYLQRALSVLMVALFFFGIILIMLHEPGMLHQPGDTFSAGGIHVLGEALFSKYLLPFEVASLLLLVALIGTVYLAKRKI
;
A
#
# COMPACT_ATOMS: atom_id res chain seq x y z
N MET A 1 9.26 9.97 -16.23
CA MET A 1 7.89 9.50 -15.91
C MET A 1 7.54 8.31 -16.80
N GLU A 2 8.35 7.25 -16.80
CA GLU A 2 8.05 6.04 -17.58
C GLU A 2 7.96 4.84 -16.64
N ALA A 3 6.88 4.76 -15.87
CA ALA A 3 6.64 3.67 -14.92
C ALA A 3 5.46 2.79 -15.37
N TYR A 4 5.34 2.55 -16.68
CA TYR A 4 4.25 1.77 -17.26
C TYR A 4 4.16 0.37 -16.65
N PHE A 5 5.31 -0.27 -16.40
CA PHE A 5 5.35 -1.57 -15.75
C PHE A 5 4.76 -1.55 -14.34
N LEU A 6 5.11 -0.54 -13.53
CA LEU A 6 4.59 -0.41 -12.17
C LEU A 6 3.09 -0.11 -12.16
N ALA A 7 2.62 0.71 -13.11
CA ALA A 7 1.19 0.99 -13.28
C ALA A 7 0.39 -0.28 -13.63
N VAL A 8 0.93 -1.16 -14.47
CA VAL A 8 0.29 -2.45 -14.78
C VAL A 8 0.28 -3.37 -13.56
N LEU A 9 1.40 -3.45 -12.81
CA LEU A 9 1.46 -4.23 -11.57
C LEU A 9 0.46 -3.74 -10.52
N GLU A 10 0.27 -2.42 -10.39
CA GLU A 10 -0.72 -1.84 -9.49
C GLU A 10 -2.12 -2.37 -9.81
N VAL A 11 -2.51 -2.36 -11.08
CA VAL A 11 -3.82 -2.88 -11.51
C VAL A 11 -3.93 -4.37 -11.22
N PHE A 12 -2.90 -5.18 -11.51
CA PHE A 12 -2.97 -6.63 -11.30
C PHE A 12 -3.02 -7.02 -9.82
N ILE A 13 -2.20 -6.37 -8.99
CA ILE A 13 -2.08 -6.73 -7.57
C ILE A 13 -3.18 -6.06 -6.75
N TYR A 14 -3.28 -4.74 -6.81
CA TYR A 14 -4.22 -3.99 -5.97
C TYR A 14 -5.65 -4.15 -6.45
N ALA A 15 -5.94 -3.84 -7.71
CA ALA A 15 -7.30 -3.94 -8.22
C ALA A 15 -7.70 -5.40 -8.51
N GLY A 16 -6.77 -6.22 -9.02
CA GLY A 16 -7.06 -7.59 -9.45
C GLY A 16 -7.13 -8.61 -8.30
N ALA A 17 -6.11 -8.66 -7.44
CA ALA A 17 -6.03 -9.67 -6.39
C ALA A 17 -6.58 -9.16 -5.05
N ILE A 18 -6.07 -8.03 -4.56
CA ILE A 18 -6.38 -7.53 -3.21
C ILE A 18 -7.83 -7.08 -3.15
N MET A 19 -8.24 -6.14 -4.01
CA MET A 19 -9.60 -5.58 -3.97
C MET A 19 -10.66 -6.67 -4.11
N VAL A 20 -10.48 -7.60 -5.05
CA VAL A 20 -11.43 -8.71 -5.26
C VAL A 20 -11.52 -9.60 -4.02
N LEU A 21 -10.39 -9.97 -3.38
CA LEU A 21 -10.39 -10.72 -2.12
C LEU A 21 -11.15 -9.98 -1.01
N PHE A 22 -10.93 -8.67 -0.89
CA PHE A 22 -11.64 -7.83 0.09
C PHE A 22 -13.14 -7.78 -0.21
N LEU A 23 -13.54 -7.61 -1.47
CA LEU A 23 -14.94 -7.62 -1.88
C LEU A 23 -15.63 -8.95 -1.53
N PHE A 24 -14.94 -10.08 -1.76
CA PHE A 24 -15.44 -11.39 -1.30
C PHE A 24 -15.58 -11.43 0.22
N ALA A 25 -14.57 -10.96 0.96
CA ALA A 25 -14.61 -10.96 2.42
C ALA A 25 -15.76 -10.12 2.97
N ILE A 26 -15.94 -8.87 2.53
CA ILE A 26 -17.03 -8.00 3.01
C ILE A 26 -18.42 -8.56 2.67
N MET A 27 -18.54 -9.19 1.48
CA MET A 27 -19.80 -9.80 1.05
C MET A 27 -20.16 -11.00 1.92
N LEU A 28 -19.18 -11.84 2.25
CA LEU A 28 -19.36 -12.98 3.15
C LEU A 28 -19.62 -12.54 4.60
N LEU A 29 -18.97 -11.46 5.04
CA LEU A 29 -19.07 -10.96 6.41
C LEU A 29 -20.37 -10.21 6.70
N ASN A 30 -21.23 -9.96 5.69
CA ASN A 30 -22.51 -9.24 5.79
C ASN A 30 -22.52 -8.20 6.93
N LEU A 31 -21.64 -7.20 6.80
CA LEU A 31 -21.49 -6.13 7.79
C LEU A 31 -22.85 -5.45 7.97
N GLY A 32 -23.51 -5.76 9.08
CA GLY A 32 -24.78 -5.14 9.46
C GLY A 32 -24.61 -3.64 9.62
N HIS A 33 -25.68 -2.89 9.38
CA HIS A 33 -25.66 -1.44 9.56
C HIS A 33 -25.41 -1.12 11.04
N GLU A 34 -24.26 -0.54 11.35
CA GLU A 34 -23.97 -0.01 12.68
C GLU A 34 -24.82 1.24 12.92
N ASP A 35 -25.49 1.27 14.08
CA ASP A 35 -26.38 2.34 14.50
C ASP A 35 -25.69 3.71 14.45
N ALA A 36 -26.41 4.70 13.92
CA ALA A 36 -25.91 6.06 13.74
C ALA A 36 -25.43 6.65 15.08
N LEU A 37 -24.13 6.95 15.17
CA LEU A 37 -23.55 7.63 16.33
C LEU A 37 -24.25 8.98 16.58
N PRO A 38 -24.44 9.40 17.84
CA PRO A 38 -25.05 10.68 18.17
C PRO A 38 -24.27 11.85 17.52
N LYS A 39 -24.99 12.79 16.89
CA LYS A 39 -24.45 13.90 16.08
C LYS A 39 -23.29 14.68 16.74
N PHE A 40 -23.30 14.84 18.07
CA PHE A 40 -22.24 15.54 18.81
C PHE A 40 -20.90 14.80 18.76
N MET A 41 -20.91 13.47 18.86
CA MET A 41 -19.70 12.65 18.79
C MET A 41 -19.14 12.61 17.36
N TYR A 42 -20.02 12.71 16.34
CA TYR A 42 -19.60 12.85 14.94
C TYR A 42 -18.86 14.16 14.68
N LEU A 43 -19.35 15.29 15.23
CA LEU A 43 -18.72 16.60 15.03
C LEU A 43 -17.38 16.72 15.76
N GLN A 44 -17.28 16.22 16.99
CA GLN A 44 -16.01 16.17 17.71
C GLN A 44 -14.98 15.27 17.00
N ARG A 45 -15.41 14.08 16.55
CA ARG A 45 -14.53 13.17 15.82
C ARG A 45 -14.09 13.75 14.46
N ALA A 46 -15.00 14.40 13.74
CA ALA A 46 -14.68 15.07 12.49
C ALA A 46 -13.68 16.20 12.70
N LEU A 47 -13.83 17.00 13.76
CA LEU A 47 -12.89 18.08 14.09
C LEU A 47 -11.51 17.53 14.50
N SER A 48 -11.47 16.44 15.26
CA SER A 48 -10.20 15.76 15.60
C SER A 48 -9.50 15.21 14.37
N VAL A 49 -10.23 14.54 13.46
CA VAL A 49 -9.67 14.03 12.20
C VAL A 49 -9.17 15.18 11.32
N LEU A 50 -9.94 16.27 11.24
CA LEU A 50 -9.55 17.47 10.49
C LEU A 50 -8.26 18.08 11.05
N MET A 51 -8.15 18.25 12.36
CA MET A 51 -6.94 18.79 13.01
C MET A 51 -5.71 17.93 12.73
N VAL A 52 -5.85 16.60 12.80
CA VAL A 52 -4.75 15.67 12.46
C VAL A 52 -4.36 15.81 10.99
N ALA A 53 -5.34 15.82 10.09
CA ALA A 53 -5.09 15.99 8.66
C ALA A 53 -4.38 17.33 8.37
N LEU A 54 -4.80 18.43 9.01
CA LEU A 54 -4.22 19.76 8.84
C LEU A 54 -2.79 19.82 9.40
N PHE A 55 -2.52 19.14 10.52
CA PHE A 55 -1.19 19.04 11.10
C PHE A 55 -0.23 18.31 10.17
N PHE A 56 -0.61 17.14 9.67
CA PHE A 56 0.19 16.40 8.70
C PHE A 56 0.37 17.17 7.38
N PHE A 57 -0.68 17.83 6.90
CA PHE A 57 -0.59 18.68 5.72
C PHE A 57 0.38 19.85 5.92
N GLY A 58 0.37 20.49 7.09
CA GLY A 58 1.31 21.54 7.47
C GLY A 58 2.76 21.06 7.51
N ILE A 59 3.01 19.87 8.07
CA ILE A 59 4.35 19.25 8.07
C ILE A 59 4.85 19.03 6.63
N ILE A 60 3.99 18.50 5.76
CA ILE A 60 4.31 18.27 4.35
C ILE A 60 4.67 19.59 3.66
N LEU A 61 3.89 20.65 3.86
CA LEU A 61 4.16 21.97 3.27
C LEU A 61 5.48 22.58 3.75
N ILE A 62 5.84 22.42 5.02
CA ILE A 62 7.13 22.88 5.57
C ILE A 62 8.28 22.10 4.94
N MET A 63 8.17 20.76 4.85
CA MET A 63 9.18 19.92 4.20
C MET A 63 9.37 20.27 2.72
N LEU A 64 8.31 20.65 2.02
CA LEU A 64 8.37 21.10 0.62
C LEU A 64 8.98 22.50 0.46
N HIS A 65 8.96 23.34 1.50
CA HIS A 65 9.45 24.72 1.46
C HIS A 65 10.94 24.87 1.77
N GLU A 66 11.61 23.88 2.37
CA GLU A 66 13.06 23.89 2.53
C GLU A 66 13.75 23.40 1.24
N PRO A 67 14.35 24.28 0.41
CA PRO A 67 14.96 23.88 -0.87
C PRO A 67 16.33 23.21 -0.70
N GLY A 68 16.70 22.82 0.52
CA GLY A 68 18.10 22.69 0.95
C GLY A 68 18.81 21.36 0.71
N MET A 69 18.13 20.27 0.34
CA MET A 69 18.79 18.96 0.17
C MET A 69 18.21 18.05 -0.93
N LEU A 70 17.48 18.58 -1.91
CA LEU A 70 17.09 17.80 -3.09
C LEU A 70 18.08 18.02 -4.25
N HIS A 71 19.38 17.85 -3.98
CA HIS A 71 20.31 17.54 -5.06
C HIS A 71 20.00 16.14 -5.55
N GLN A 72 19.12 16.07 -6.54
CA GLN A 72 18.91 14.88 -7.36
C GLN A 72 20.06 14.89 -8.37
N PRO A 73 21.04 13.97 -8.31
CA PRO A 73 21.93 13.80 -9.44
C PRO A 73 21.05 13.47 -10.63
N GLY A 74 21.16 14.28 -11.67
CA GLY A 74 20.50 14.08 -12.95
C GLY A 74 21.10 12.90 -13.68
N ASP A 75 21.05 11.72 -13.09
CA ASP A 75 21.13 10.50 -13.85
C ASP A 75 19.78 10.37 -14.53
N THR A 76 19.80 10.48 -15.86
CA THR A 76 18.75 10.00 -16.76
C THR A 76 18.58 8.52 -16.49
N PHE A 77 17.89 8.22 -15.40
CA PHE A 77 17.45 6.90 -15.04
C PHE A 77 16.43 6.55 -16.12
N SER A 78 16.91 5.87 -17.15
CA SER A 78 16.11 4.97 -17.98
C SER A 78 15.62 3.80 -17.09
N ALA A 79 15.03 4.12 -15.94
CA ALA A 79 14.57 3.26 -14.85
C ALA A 79 13.19 2.66 -15.12
N GLY A 80 12.62 2.93 -16.30
CA GLY A 80 11.32 2.42 -16.68
C GLY A 80 11.36 1.00 -17.26
N GLY A 81 12.56 0.50 -17.59
CA GLY A 81 12.73 -0.79 -18.22
C GLY A 81 12.62 -1.94 -17.22
N ILE A 82 11.74 -2.91 -17.53
CA ILE A 82 11.58 -4.17 -16.78
C ILE A 82 12.94 -4.87 -16.56
N HIS A 83 13.83 -4.76 -17.54
CA HIS A 83 15.18 -5.34 -17.48
C HIS A 83 16.03 -4.77 -16.34
N VAL A 84 16.07 -3.44 -16.19
CA VAL A 84 16.84 -2.75 -15.14
C VAL A 84 16.28 -3.08 -13.75
N LEU A 85 14.95 -3.18 -13.64
CA LEU A 85 14.30 -3.57 -12.40
C LEU A 85 14.64 -5.03 -12.03
N GLY A 86 14.57 -5.95 -12.99
CA GLY A 86 14.96 -7.34 -12.80
C GLY A 86 16.41 -7.47 -12.35
N GLU A 87 17.33 -6.78 -13.04
CA GLU A 87 18.74 -6.77 -12.65
C GLU A 87 18.96 -6.23 -11.24
N ALA A 88 18.29 -5.13 -10.86
CA ALA A 88 18.38 -4.56 -9.53
C ALA A 88 17.84 -5.51 -8.44
N LEU A 89 16.73 -6.21 -8.71
CA LEU A 89 16.13 -7.18 -7.78
C LEU A 89 17.03 -8.38 -7.53
N PHE A 90 17.73 -8.88 -8.56
CA PHE A 90 18.61 -10.04 -8.43
C PHE A 90 20.08 -9.71 -8.13
N SER A 91 20.45 -8.43 -8.10
CA SER A 91 21.80 -7.99 -7.70
C SER A 91 21.77 -7.24 -6.36
N LYS A 92 21.37 -5.97 -6.39
CA LYS A 92 21.40 -5.06 -5.24
C LYS A 92 20.36 -5.41 -4.17
N TYR A 93 19.18 -5.87 -4.60
CA TYR A 93 18.04 -6.15 -3.71
C TYR A 93 17.74 -7.65 -3.57
N LEU A 94 18.76 -8.50 -3.73
CA LEU A 94 18.62 -9.95 -3.65
C LEU A 94 18.02 -10.41 -2.30
N LEU A 95 18.56 -9.91 -1.18
CA LEU A 95 18.08 -10.30 0.15
C LEU A 95 16.61 -9.88 0.40
N PRO A 96 16.19 -8.62 0.15
CA PRO A 96 14.78 -8.26 0.23
C PRO A 96 13.86 -9.11 -0.67
N PHE A 97 14.30 -9.44 -1.89
CA PHE A 97 13.54 -10.27 -2.81
C PHE A 97 13.32 -11.69 -2.26
N GLU A 98 14.37 -12.30 -1.70
CA GLU A 98 14.29 -13.61 -1.06
C GLU A 98 13.35 -13.60 0.16
N VAL A 99 13.47 -12.58 1.02
CA VAL A 99 12.57 -12.42 2.18
C VAL A 99 11.12 -12.26 1.73
N ALA A 100 10.85 -11.49 0.67
CA ALA A 100 9.50 -11.35 0.13
C ALA A 100 8.94 -12.69 -0.39
N SER A 101 9.77 -13.51 -1.04
CA SER A 101 9.38 -14.85 -1.49
C SER A 101 9.02 -15.78 -0.33
N LEU A 102 9.79 -15.74 0.76
CA LEU A 102 9.51 -16.49 1.99
C LEU A 102 8.25 -15.97 2.69
N LEU A 103 8.04 -14.66 2.69
CA LEU A 103 6.82 -14.05 3.22
C LEU A 103 5.59 -14.54 2.46
N LEU A 104 5.64 -14.59 1.12
CA LEU A 104 4.55 -15.13 0.31
C LEU A 104 4.31 -16.62 0.56
N LEU A 105 5.37 -17.41 0.73
CA LEU A 105 5.26 -18.82 1.10
C LEU A 105 4.57 -18.99 2.45
N VAL A 106 5.00 -18.24 3.46
CA VAL A 106 4.41 -18.26 4.81
C VAL A 106 2.95 -17.81 4.77
N ALA A 107 2.64 -16.77 3.99
CA ALA A 107 1.27 -16.30 3.80
C ALA A 107 0.37 -17.39 3.18
N LEU A 108 0.84 -18.07 2.13
CA LEU A 108 0.11 -19.18 1.51
C LEU A 108 -0.16 -20.31 2.50
N ILE A 109 0.88 -20.77 3.22
CA ILE A 109 0.75 -21.82 4.23
C ILE A 109 -0.23 -21.38 5.33
N GLY A 110 -0.10 -20.15 5.82
CA GLY A 110 -0.98 -19.57 6.83
C GLY A 110 -2.43 -19.51 6.39
N THR A 111 -2.70 -19.04 5.17
CA THR A 111 -4.05 -19.00 4.60
C THR A 111 -4.65 -20.39 4.44
N VAL A 112 -3.91 -21.36 3.89
CA VAL A 112 -4.39 -22.74 3.72
C VAL A 112 -4.67 -23.40 5.07
N TYR A 113 -3.79 -23.21 6.04
CA TYR A 113 -3.97 -23.74 7.39
C TYR A 113 -5.21 -23.14 8.08
N LEU A 114 -5.42 -21.83 7.97
CA LEU A 114 -6.56 -21.14 8.57
C LEU A 114 -7.89 -21.46 7.87
N ALA A 115 -7.85 -21.63 6.54
CA ALA A 115 -9.02 -22.03 5.76
C ALA A 115 -9.41 -23.50 5.97
N LYS A 116 -8.49 -24.33 6.49
CA LYS A 116 -8.77 -25.73 6.80
C LYS A 116 -9.71 -25.82 7.99
N ARG A 117 -11.00 -26.02 7.70
CA ARG A 117 -12.02 -26.31 8.69
C ARG A 117 -11.67 -27.63 9.40
N LYS A 118 -11.51 -27.60 10.72
CA LYS A 118 -11.45 -28.82 11.54
C LYS A 118 -12.78 -29.53 11.35
N ILE A 119 -12.74 -30.71 10.75
CA ILE A 119 -13.84 -31.68 10.79
C ILE A 119 -13.78 -32.34 12.17
#